data_AF-A0A5A9ZHD4-F1
#
_entry.id   AF-A0A5A9ZHD4-F1
#
_cell.length_a   1.000
_cell.length_b   1.000
_cell.length_c   1.000
_cell.angle_alpha   90.00
_cell.angle_beta   90.00
_cell.angle_gamma   90.00
#
_symmetry.space_group_name_H-M   'P 1'
#
loop_
_entity.id
_entity.type
_entity.pdbx_description
1 polymer ?
#
loop_
_entity_poly.entity_id
_entity_poly.type
_entity_poly.pdbx_seq_one_letter_code
_entity_poly.pdbx_strand_id
1 'polypeptide(L)'
;MVFWITAAALAFAIALVFAATLLRAKSQEEHPAAYDLRIYRDQLKEVERDLARGLIDERDAERVRTEVGRRVLQADARLREASTGSAQPRAATIALAGIVLVATVGGSLALYPVLGKPGARDLPLSQRIALSNEMRATRPSQAERLAKLPAAPLNTPDEERFADLIGKLRETVAARPDDLEGQMLLARNEAALGNYAAAAGAQAAVVRLRGAGASADDHVLLADLMITAAQGYVSPEAEAELRRALEKEPANPVARYYTGQMLLQNDRPDMAFRIWDGLLREGPENAPWIAPIRRQIDDIAWRAGVRDYAQPDPAAPAGPSAEAIANAADLSEDERRDLIQNMVNELNDKLALEGGTPEEWSRLIGALGVLGNTDHARAIWKEAQLIFADQPQMLATVREGAVRAGLLQTGPETPELPQPGQGDTALSGPSAEDMENAAQMSQEDRAAMIRTMVDTLSERLADQGGSAQEWARLITSQAILGEREAAQSALDAALAAHGDDRTARTTIEAAARSAGLTE
;
A
#
# COMPACT_ATOMS: atom_id res chain seq x y z
N MET A 1 26.92 22.78 -23.79
CA MET A 1 28.34 22.71 -24.19
C MET A 1 29.26 22.44 -23.00
N VAL A 2 29.12 23.16 -21.87
CA VAL A 2 29.96 22.95 -20.68
C VAL A 2 29.95 21.49 -20.19
N PHE A 3 28.77 20.87 -20.02
CA PHE A 3 28.64 19.46 -19.62
C PHE A 3 29.48 18.51 -20.49
N TRP A 4 29.31 18.59 -21.82
CA TRP A 4 30.02 17.75 -22.77
C TRP A 4 31.55 17.92 -22.69
N ILE A 5 32.02 19.16 -22.54
CA ILE A 5 33.45 19.46 -22.38
C ILE A 5 33.97 18.85 -21.08
N THR A 6 33.26 19.06 -19.97
CA THR A 6 33.67 18.53 -18.66
C THR A 6 33.68 17.00 -18.62
N ALA A 7 32.64 16.35 -19.17
CA ALA A 7 32.54 14.89 -19.21
C ALA A 7 33.61 14.27 -20.10
N ALA A 8 33.85 14.84 -21.29
CA ALA A 8 34.90 14.38 -22.18
C ALA A 8 36.30 14.57 -21.58
N ALA A 9 36.57 15.72 -20.95
CA ALA A 9 37.84 15.98 -20.27
C ALA A 9 38.08 15.00 -19.12
N LEU A 10 37.05 14.72 -18.31
CA LEU A 10 37.13 13.77 -17.20
C LEU A 10 37.37 12.34 -17.70
N ALA A 11 36.60 11.89 -18.71
CA ALA A 11 36.76 10.56 -19.31
C ALA A 11 38.16 10.38 -19.92
N PHE A 12 38.68 11.41 -20.59
CA PHE A 12 40.02 11.41 -21.15
C PHE A 12 41.10 11.38 -20.07
N ALA A 13 40.95 12.16 -19.00
CA ALA A 13 41.88 12.15 -17.87
C ALA A 13 41.94 10.78 -17.18
N ILE A 14 40.77 10.15 -16.95
CA ILE A 14 40.68 8.80 -16.38
C ILE A 14 41.35 7.77 -17.30
N ALA A 15 41.08 7.83 -18.60
CA ALA A 15 41.70 6.93 -19.57
C ALA A 15 43.23 7.12 -19.66
N LEU A 16 43.73 8.35 -19.54
CA LEU A 16 45.17 8.63 -19.45
C LEU A 16 45.80 8.05 -18.18
N VAL A 17 45.12 8.13 -17.04
CA VAL A 17 45.60 7.51 -15.79
C VAL A 17 45.71 6.01 -15.97
N PHE A 18 44.67 5.34 -16.51
CA PHE A 18 44.73 3.90 -16.78
C PHE A 18 45.82 3.52 -17.79
N ALA A 19 45.98 4.30 -18.85
CA ALA A 19 47.05 4.08 -19.82
C ALA A 19 48.43 4.24 -19.15
N ALA A 20 48.63 5.28 -18.33
CA ALA A 20 49.87 5.52 -17.61
C ALA A 20 50.17 4.40 -16.61
N THR A 21 49.17 3.89 -15.88
CA THR A 21 49.36 2.77 -14.96
C THR A 21 49.75 1.48 -15.68
N LEU A 22 49.11 1.18 -16.82
CA LEU A 22 49.43 0.00 -17.64
C LEU A 22 50.85 0.08 -18.22
N LEU A 23 51.29 1.27 -18.60
CA LEU A 23 52.63 1.49 -19.17
C LEU A 23 53.74 1.49 -18.10
N ARG A 24 53.42 1.77 -16.84
CA ARG A 24 54.41 1.88 -15.74
C ARG A 24 54.68 0.55 -15.03
N ALA A 25 53.84 -0.47 -15.21
CA ALA A 25 53.81 -1.69 -14.39
C ALA A 25 55.02 -2.65 -14.52
N LYS A 26 56.12 -2.31 -15.21
CA LYS A 26 57.22 -3.28 -15.44
C LYS A 26 58.66 -2.75 -15.35
N SER A 27 58.90 -1.54 -14.82
CA SER A 27 60.25 -0.94 -14.85
C SER A 27 61.04 -0.94 -13.54
N GLN A 28 60.53 -1.49 -12.42
CA GLN A 28 61.16 -1.23 -11.11
C GLN A 28 61.41 -2.39 -10.14
N GLU A 29 61.17 -3.66 -10.49
CA GLU A 29 61.66 -4.76 -9.64
C GLU A 29 63.01 -5.27 -10.16
N GLU A 30 64.08 -4.98 -9.41
CA GLU A 30 65.39 -5.58 -9.63
C GLU A 30 65.26 -7.09 -9.42
N HIS A 31 65.60 -7.88 -10.44
CA HIS A 31 65.44 -9.33 -10.39
C HIS A 31 66.22 -9.91 -9.18
N PRO A 32 65.64 -10.80 -8.34
CA PRO A 32 66.29 -11.31 -7.14
C PRO A 32 67.69 -11.89 -7.39
N ALA A 33 67.89 -12.54 -8.54
CA ALA A 33 69.19 -13.06 -8.95
C ALA A 33 70.28 -11.98 -9.14
N ALA A 34 69.93 -10.75 -9.52
CA ALA A 34 70.87 -9.63 -9.63
C ALA A 34 71.30 -9.10 -8.25
N TYR A 35 70.40 -9.14 -7.26
CA TYR A 35 70.71 -8.86 -5.87
C TYR A 35 71.62 -9.94 -5.26
N ASP A 36 71.29 -11.21 -5.44
CA ASP A 36 72.09 -12.36 -4.99
C ASP A 36 73.52 -12.34 -5.57
N LEU A 37 73.66 -11.96 -6.85
CA LEU A 37 74.97 -11.87 -7.51
C LEU A 37 75.90 -10.85 -6.83
N ARG A 38 75.37 -9.73 -6.32
CA ARG A 38 76.15 -8.74 -5.57
C ARG A 38 76.63 -9.31 -4.24
N ILE A 39 75.73 -9.98 -3.51
CA ILE A 39 76.07 -10.63 -2.23
C ILE A 39 77.15 -11.69 -2.43
N TYR A 40 76.99 -12.59 -3.41
CA TYR A 40 77.98 -13.65 -3.65
C TYR A 40 79.35 -13.11 -4.08
N ARG A 41 79.38 -11.99 -4.83
CA ARG A 41 80.66 -11.32 -5.18
C ARG A 41 81.34 -10.73 -3.97
N ASP A 42 80.59 -10.17 -3.03
CA ASP A 42 81.17 -9.63 -1.79
C ASP A 42 81.61 -10.75 -0.84
N GLN A 43 80.88 -11.87 -0.78
CA GLN A 43 81.31 -13.08 -0.06
C GLN A 43 82.63 -13.64 -0.60
N LEU A 44 82.84 -13.64 -1.94
CA LEU A 44 84.13 -14.07 -2.51
C LEU A 44 85.28 -13.15 -2.08
N LYS A 45 85.05 -11.84 -2.02
CA LYS A 45 86.06 -10.87 -1.53
C LYS A 45 86.32 -11.02 -0.04
N GLU A 46 85.31 -11.39 0.75
CA GLU A 46 85.44 -11.65 2.18
C GLU A 46 86.29 -12.89 2.44
N VAL A 47 86.03 -13.98 1.71
CA VAL A 47 86.86 -15.21 1.76
C VAL A 47 88.33 -14.90 1.43
N GLU A 48 88.58 -14.03 0.45
CA GLU A 48 89.95 -13.60 0.10
C GLU A 48 90.62 -12.79 1.22
N ARG A 49 89.87 -11.93 1.91
CA ARG A 49 90.38 -11.15 3.05
C ARG A 49 90.65 -12.02 4.26
N ASP A 50 89.79 -13.00 4.53
CA ASP A 50 89.92 -13.90 5.68
C ASP A 50 91.08 -14.87 5.51
N LEU A 51 91.30 -15.35 4.28
CA LEU A 51 92.51 -16.12 3.92
C LEU A 51 93.78 -15.27 4.10
N ALA A 52 93.77 -14.01 3.61
CA ALA A 52 94.91 -13.10 3.77
C ALA A 52 95.21 -12.73 5.22
N ARG A 53 94.21 -12.80 6.11
CA ARG A 53 94.34 -12.56 7.56
C ARG A 53 94.69 -13.82 8.36
N GLY A 54 94.73 -14.99 7.70
CA GLY A 54 94.97 -16.28 8.36
C GLY A 54 93.83 -16.75 9.26
N LEU A 55 92.61 -16.25 9.07
CA LEU A 55 91.42 -16.64 9.85
C LEU A 55 90.84 -17.98 9.38
N ILE A 56 91.12 -18.36 8.13
CA ILE A 56 90.75 -19.63 7.51
C ILE A 56 91.97 -20.25 6.84
N ASP A 57 92.03 -21.58 6.76
CA ASP A 57 93.08 -22.27 6.04
C ASP A 57 92.80 -22.30 4.51
N GLU A 58 93.83 -22.63 3.73
CA GLU A 58 93.76 -22.58 2.27
C GLU A 58 92.80 -23.62 1.67
N ARG A 59 92.63 -24.76 2.34
CA ARG A 59 91.70 -25.83 1.90
C ARG A 59 90.26 -25.42 2.11
N ASP A 60 89.96 -24.78 3.23
CA ASP A 60 88.65 -24.24 3.53
C ASP A 60 88.30 -23.07 2.62
N ALA A 61 89.26 -22.18 2.33
CA ALA A 61 89.06 -21.08 1.38
C ALA A 61 88.73 -21.58 -0.04
N GLU A 62 89.43 -22.60 -0.55
CA GLU A 62 89.14 -23.21 -1.86
C GLU A 62 87.74 -23.85 -1.92
N ARG A 63 87.34 -24.53 -0.84
CA ARG A 63 86.02 -25.16 -0.73
C ARG A 63 84.91 -24.10 -0.78
N VAL A 64 85.02 -23.04 0.01
CA VAL A 64 84.02 -21.95 0.04
C VAL A 64 84.00 -21.19 -1.30
N ARG A 65 85.17 -20.92 -1.90
CA ARG A 65 85.25 -20.26 -3.23
C ARG A 65 84.56 -21.08 -4.31
N THR A 66 84.69 -22.40 -4.28
CA THR A 66 84.02 -23.30 -5.25
C THR A 66 82.51 -23.31 -5.05
N GLU A 67 82.03 -23.36 -3.81
CA GLU A 67 80.60 -23.35 -3.52
C GLU A 67 79.95 -22.01 -3.87
N VAL A 68 80.55 -20.88 -3.46
CA VAL A 68 80.06 -19.53 -3.78
C VAL A 68 80.17 -19.28 -5.29
N GLY A 69 81.25 -19.72 -5.95
CA GLY A 69 81.40 -19.67 -7.40
C GLY A 69 80.30 -20.42 -8.15
N ARG A 70 79.89 -21.59 -7.67
CA ARG A 70 78.74 -22.33 -8.22
C ARG A 70 77.43 -21.56 -8.06
N ARG A 71 77.22 -20.91 -6.90
CA ARG A 71 76.03 -20.07 -6.65
C ARG A 71 76.01 -18.82 -7.54
N VAL A 72 77.17 -18.21 -7.81
CA VAL A 72 77.31 -17.09 -8.77
C VAL A 72 76.88 -17.54 -10.18
N LEU A 73 77.37 -18.68 -10.65
CA LEU A 73 77.03 -19.19 -11.98
C LEU A 73 75.54 -19.55 -12.10
N GLN A 74 74.94 -20.12 -11.05
CA GLN A 74 73.50 -20.40 -11.01
C GLN A 74 72.65 -19.13 -10.98
N ALA A 75 73.06 -18.10 -10.23
CA ALA A 75 72.39 -16.80 -10.21
C ALA A 75 72.52 -16.08 -11.55
N ASP A 76 73.69 -16.12 -12.20
CA ASP A 76 73.91 -15.57 -13.54
C ASP A 76 73.06 -16.30 -14.60
N ALA A 77 72.98 -17.64 -14.54
CA ALA A 77 72.12 -18.42 -15.42
C ALA A 77 70.64 -18.06 -15.25
N ARG A 78 70.13 -17.95 -14.01
CA ARG A 78 68.76 -17.50 -13.72
C ARG A 78 68.49 -16.08 -14.20
N LEU A 79 69.47 -15.18 -14.08
CA LEU A 79 69.35 -13.80 -14.57
C LEU A 79 69.29 -13.79 -16.11
N ARG A 80 70.11 -14.59 -16.79
CA ARG A 80 70.07 -14.75 -18.25
C ARG A 80 68.74 -15.32 -18.72
N GLU A 81 68.25 -16.39 -18.08
CA GLU A 81 66.94 -16.98 -18.35
C GLU A 81 65.80 -15.96 -18.16
N ALA A 82 65.84 -15.19 -17.08
CA ALA A 82 64.85 -14.14 -16.81
C ALA A 82 64.91 -12.98 -17.82
N SER A 83 66.10 -12.62 -18.33
CA SER A 83 66.24 -11.64 -19.40
C SER A 83 65.83 -12.17 -20.78
N THR A 84 65.78 -13.48 -20.97
CA THR A 84 65.22 -14.13 -22.17
C THR A 84 63.72 -14.43 -22.06
N GLY A 85 63.16 -14.45 -20.85
CA GLY A 85 61.72 -14.51 -20.59
C GLY A 85 61.05 -13.21 -21.03
N SER A 86 60.00 -13.33 -21.84
CA SER A 86 59.39 -12.22 -22.58
C SER A 86 59.08 -10.99 -21.69
N ALA A 87 59.85 -9.92 -21.91
CA ALA A 87 59.39 -8.58 -21.58
C ALA A 87 58.00 -8.40 -22.22
N GLN A 88 57.05 -7.85 -21.47
CA GLN A 88 55.69 -7.67 -21.97
C GLN A 88 55.76 -6.88 -23.27
N PRO A 89 55.19 -7.38 -24.39
CA PRO A 89 55.37 -6.73 -25.68
C PRO A 89 54.78 -5.32 -25.58
N ARG A 90 55.66 -4.31 -25.68
CA ARG A 90 55.27 -2.89 -25.57
C ARG A 90 54.14 -2.55 -26.55
N ALA A 91 54.18 -3.13 -27.74
CA ALA A 91 53.13 -3.01 -28.75
C ALA A 91 51.76 -3.51 -28.26
N ALA A 92 51.71 -4.65 -27.57
CA ALA A 92 50.45 -5.18 -27.03
C ALA A 92 49.92 -4.32 -25.87
N THR A 93 50.81 -3.77 -25.06
CA THR A 93 50.42 -2.88 -23.94
C THR A 93 49.89 -1.54 -24.46
N ILE A 94 50.52 -0.97 -25.48
CA ILE A 94 50.05 0.23 -26.17
C ILE A 94 48.71 -0.04 -26.87
N ALA A 95 48.58 -1.18 -27.56
CA ALA A 95 47.33 -1.58 -28.19
C ALA A 95 46.19 -1.72 -27.17
N LEU A 96 46.45 -2.35 -26.02
CA LEU A 96 45.47 -2.48 -24.95
C LEU A 96 45.10 -1.11 -24.34
N ALA A 97 46.07 -0.23 -24.11
CA ALA A 97 45.80 1.13 -23.63
C ALA A 97 44.95 1.93 -24.63
N GLY A 98 45.21 1.78 -25.93
CA GLY A 98 44.40 2.38 -26.99
C GLY A 98 42.97 1.81 -27.03
N ILE A 99 42.82 0.49 -26.89
CA ILE A 99 41.51 -0.17 -26.79
C ILE A 99 40.73 0.35 -25.58
N VAL A 100 41.36 0.45 -24.42
CA VAL A 100 40.72 0.99 -23.20
C VAL A 100 40.28 2.43 -23.40
N LEU A 101 41.10 3.28 -24.02
CA LEU A 101 40.75 4.67 -24.34
C LEU A 101 39.54 4.74 -25.29
N VAL A 102 39.57 3.97 -26.39
CA VAL A 102 38.50 3.94 -27.38
C VAL A 102 37.22 3.36 -26.79
N ALA A 103 37.30 2.27 -26.04
CA ALA A 103 36.15 1.65 -25.37
C ALA A 103 35.53 2.61 -24.35
N THR A 104 36.33 3.33 -23.58
CA THR A 104 35.83 4.27 -22.56
C THR A 104 35.19 5.49 -23.20
N VAL A 105 35.92 6.21 -24.05
CA VAL A 105 35.45 7.48 -24.62
C VAL A 105 34.46 7.23 -25.76
N GLY A 106 34.84 6.40 -26.73
CA GLY A 106 34.01 6.06 -27.88
C GLY A 106 32.79 5.23 -27.48
N GLY A 107 32.95 4.27 -26.57
CA GLY A 107 31.82 3.50 -26.04
C GLY A 107 30.82 4.38 -25.26
N SER A 108 31.30 5.32 -24.43
CA SER A 108 30.41 6.26 -23.73
C SER A 108 29.62 7.15 -24.70
N LEU A 109 30.29 7.67 -25.74
CA LEU A 109 29.64 8.49 -26.77
C LEU A 109 28.62 7.67 -27.60
N ALA A 110 28.90 6.40 -27.87
CA ALA A 110 27.99 5.50 -28.58
C ALA A 110 26.79 5.04 -27.73
N LEU A 111 26.98 4.86 -26.41
CA LEU A 111 25.93 4.44 -25.49
C LEU A 111 25.01 5.59 -25.06
N TYR A 112 25.52 6.82 -24.97
CA TYR A 112 24.71 7.97 -24.56
C TYR A 112 23.43 8.20 -25.39
N PRO A 113 23.41 8.08 -26.73
CA PRO A 113 22.17 8.20 -27.49
C PRO A 113 21.18 7.05 -27.26
N VAL A 114 21.64 5.91 -26.75
CA VAL A 114 20.80 4.74 -26.45
C VAL A 114 20.21 4.80 -25.04
N LEU A 115 21.03 5.17 -24.05
CA LEU A 115 20.64 5.19 -22.63
C LEU A 115 20.21 6.55 -22.11
N GLY A 116 20.74 7.62 -22.71
CA GLY A 116 20.52 8.99 -22.29
C GLY A 116 19.35 9.65 -23.02
N LYS A 117 19.21 10.97 -22.79
CA LYS A 117 18.21 11.80 -23.46
C LYS A 117 18.89 12.95 -24.22
N PRO A 118 19.42 12.70 -25.43
CA PRO A 118 20.05 13.73 -26.24
C PRO A 118 19.12 14.93 -26.44
N GLY A 119 19.67 16.14 -26.32
CA GLY A 119 18.90 17.38 -26.47
C GLY A 119 18.07 17.79 -25.26
N ALA A 120 18.02 16.99 -24.18
CA ALA A 120 17.48 17.43 -22.91
C ALA A 120 18.26 18.65 -22.40
N ARG A 121 17.55 19.73 -22.07
CA ARG A 121 18.13 20.93 -21.47
C ARG A 121 18.20 20.76 -19.96
N ASP A 122 19.12 21.50 -19.33
CA ASP A 122 19.15 21.63 -17.89
C ASP A 122 17.82 22.22 -17.40
N LEU A 123 17.23 21.60 -16.37
CA LEU A 123 15.98 22.04 -15.74
C LEU A 123 16.24 22.40 -14.27
N PRO A 124 16.80 23.59 -14.00
CA PRO A 124 17.03 24.03 -12.63
C PRO A 124 15.71 24.14 -11.86
N LEU A 125 15.78 23.99 -10.54
CA LEU A 125 14.60 23.95 -9.66
C LEU A 125 13.68 25.16 -9.86
N SER A 126 14.24 26.38 -9.98
CA SER A 126 13.46 27.60 -10.22
C SER A 126 12.65 27.55 -11.51
N GLN A 127 13.23 27.01 -12.59
CA GLN A 127 12.54 26.87 -13.87
C GLN A 127 11.45 25.80 -13.78
N ARG A 128 11.68 24.69 -13.06
CA ARG A 128 10.65 23.67 -12.84
C ARG A 128 9.44 24.22 -12.07
N ILE A 129 9.68 25.01 -11.04
CA ILE A 129 8.60 25.68 -10.28
C ILE A 129 7.85 26.67 -11.18
N ALA A 130 8.56 27.45 -12.00
CA ALA A 130 7.92 28.37 -12.95
C ALA A 130 7.02 27.63 -13.96
N LEU A 131 7.50 26.53 -14.53
CA LEU A 131 6.72 25.68 -15.44
C LEU A 131 5.50 25.07 -14.76
N SER A 132 5.65 24.59 -13.52
CA SER A 132 4.52 24.08 -12.73
C SER A 132 3.46 25.16 -12.46
N ASN A 133 3.88 26.38 -12.12
CA ASN A 133 2.96 27.50 -11.93
C ASN A 133 2.24 27.88 -13.23
N GLU A 134 2.96 27.85 -14.36
CA GLU A 134 2.37 28.06 -15.68
C GLU A 134 1.35 26.97 -16.03
N MET A 135 1.67 25.70 -15.79
CA MET A 135 0.71 24.59 -15.93
C MET A 135 -0.53 24.83 -15.09
N ARG A 136 -0.36 25.15 -13.80
CA ARG A 136 -1.49 25.41 -12.89
C ARG A 136 -2.35 26.58 -13.35
N ALA A 137 -1.74 27.64 -13.90
CA ALA A 137 -2.44 28.84 -14.37
C ALA A 137 -3.14 28.65 -15.73
N THR A 138 -2.64 27.75 -16.58
CA THR A 138 -3.15 27.49 -17.93
C THR A 138 -4.01 26.22 -18.03
N ARG A 139 -4.36 25.64 -16.86
CA ARG A 139 -5.26 24.48 -16.75
C ARG A 139 -6.62 24.75 -17.40
N PRO A 140 -7.14 23.82 -18.24
CA PRO A 140 -8.49 23.92 -18.76
C PRO A 140 -9.53 24.01 -17.64
N SER A 141 -10.56 24.82 -17.87
CA SER A 141 -11.78 24.87 -17.04
C SER A 141 -12.51 23.53 -17.03
N GLN A 142 -13.40 23.36 -16.06
CA GLN A 142 -14.29 22.19 -15.98
C GLN A 142 -15.02 21.95 -17.31
N ALA A 143 -15.65 22.99 -17.86
CA ALA A 143 -16.42 22.88 -19.10
C ALA A 143 -15.54 22.51 -20.31
N GLU A 144 -14.37 23.12 -20.45
CA GLU A 144 -13.42 22.79 -21.53
C GLU A 144 -12.88 21.36 -21.42
N ARG A 145 -12.71 20.85 -20.19
CA ARG A 145 -12.28 19.47 -19.97
C ARG A 145 -13.39 18.50 -20.37
N LEU A 146 -14.62 18.73 -19.90
CA LEU A 146 -15.78 17.87 -20.20
C LEU A 146 -16.09 17.84 -21.70
N ALA A 147 -15.99 18.98 -22.39
CA ALA A 147 -16.23 19.05 -23.84
C ALA A 147 -15.25 18.21 -24.69
N LYS A 148 -14.09 17.84 -24.13
CA LYS A 148 -13.08 16.99 -24.80
C LYS A 148 -13.23 15.51 -24.46
N LEU A 149 -14.07 15.17 -23.49
CA LEU A 149 -14.30 13.78 -23.10
C LEU A 149 -15.40 13.16 -23.96
N PRO A 150 -15.33 11.85 -24.26
CA PRO A 150 -16.46 11.14 -24.83
C PRO A 150 -17.62 11.15 -23.83
N ALA A 151 -18.86 11.09 -24.34
CA ALA A 151 -20.02 10.91 -23.48
C ALA A 151 -19.86 9.64 -22.64
N ALA A 152 -20.00 9.77 -21.32
CA ALA A 152 -19.91 8.62 -20.43
C ALA A 152 -21.13 7.71 -20.64
N PRO A 153 -20.94 6.38 -20.70
CA PRO A 153 -22.07 5.47 -20.65
C PRO A 153 -22.79 5.67 -19.31
N LEU A 154 -24.10 5.86 -19.37
CA LEU A 154 -24.93 5.94 -18.18
C LEU A 154 -25.34 4.54 -17.74
N ASN A 155 -25.43 4.34 -16.42
CA ASN A 155 -26.06 3.15 -15.89
C ASN A 155 -27.55 3.23 -16.25
N THR A 156 -28.03 2.29 -17.05
CA THR A 156 -29.46 2.16 -17.32
C THR A 156 -30.09 1.43 -16.16
N PRO A 157 -31.09 2.02 -15.48
CA PRO A 157 -31.88 1.29 -14.49
C PRO A 157 -32.55 0.09 -15.16
N ASP A 158 -32.54 -1.06 -14.49
CA ASP A 158 -33.24 -2.26 -14.99
C ASP A 158 -34.77 -2.07 -14.97
N GLU A 159 -35.26 -1.15 -14.14
CA GLU A 159 -36.69 -0.84 -14.00
C GLU A 159 -37.09 0.41 -14.78
N GLU A 160 -37.99 0.24 -15.76
CA GLU A 160 -38.59 1.34 -16.54
C GLU A 160 -39.25 2.40 -15.62
N ARG A 161 -39.85 1.96 -14.51
CA ARG A 161 -40.45 2.83 -13.50
C ARG A 161 -39.44 3.79 -12.87
N PHE A 162 -38.21 3.33 -12.63
CA PHE A 162 -37.17 4.18 -12.07
C PHE A 162 -36.72 5.25 -13.07
N ALA A 163 -36.57 4.88 -14.35
CA ALA A 163 -36.26 5.84 -15.41
C ALA A 163 -37.33 6.96 -15.51
N ASP A 164 -38.61 6.59 -15.43
CA ASP A 164 -39.72 7.54 -15.39
C ASP A 164 -39.69 8.48 -14.18
N LEU A 165 -39.37 7.95 -13.00
CA LEU A 165 -39.25 8.75 -11.77
C LEU A 165 -38.12 9.78 -11.88
N ILE A 166 -36.99 9.40 -12.46
CA ILE A 166 -35.87 10.32 -12.71
C ILE A 166 -36.26 11.39 -13.74
N GLY A 167 -36.98 11.02 -14.80
CA GLY A 167 -37.53 11.98 -15.77
C GLY A 167 -38.42 13.02 -15.08
N LYS A 168 -39.37 12.58 -14.26
CA LYS A 168 -40.24 13.46 -13.46
C LYS A 168 -39.46 14.32 -12.47
N LEU A 169 -38.42 13.78 -11.84
CA LEU A 169 -37.55 14.53 -10.93
C LEU A 169 -36.84 15.66 -11.66
N ARG A 170 -36.25 15.39 -12.84
CA ARG A 170 -35.60 16.41 -13.68
C ARG A 170 -36.56 17.52 -14.07
N GLU A 171 -37.76 17.18 -14.54
CA GLU A 171 -38.80 18.16 -14.90
C GLU A 171 -39.22 19.01 -13.71
N THR A 172 -39.42 18.35 -12.56
CA THR A 172 -39.85 19.01 -11.32
C THR A 172 -38.81 20.00 -10.82
N VAL A 173 -37.53 19.62 -10.81
CA VAL A 173 -36.43 20.49 -10.39
C VAL A 173 -36.20 21.62 -11.40
N ALA A 174 -36.38 21.35 -12.70
CA ALA A 174 -36.31 22.40 -13.73
C ALA A 174 -37.41 23.46 -13.54
N ALA A 175 -38.62 23.06 -13.15
CA ALA A 175 -39.72 23.97 -12.84
C ALA A 175 -39.54 24.70 -11.50
N ARG A 176 -38.80 24.11 -10.56
CA ARG A 176 -38.56 24.64 -9.20
C ARG A 176 -37.06 24.64 -8.88
N PRO A 177 -36.25 25.52 -9.51
CA PRO A 177 -34.79 25.47 -9.40
C PRO A 177 -34.27 25.83 -7.99
N ASP A 178 -35.09 26.51 -7.18
CA ASP A 178 -34.75 26.87 -5.80
C ASP A 178 -35.29 25.88 -4.75
N ASP A 179 -35.83 24.73 -5.18
CA ASP A 179 -36.21 23.62 -4.30
C ASP A 179 -34.97 22.84 -3.84
N LEU A 180 -34.49 23.14 -2.62
CA LEU A 180 -33.29 22.54 -2.04
C LEU A 180 -33.38 21.00 -1.97
N GLU A 181 -34.52 20.46 -1.54
CA GLU A 181 -34.71 19.02 -1.40
C GLU A 181 -34.71 18.35 -2.77
N GLY A 182 -35.38 18.97 -3.76
CA GLY A 182 -35.35 18.54 -5.15
C GLY A 182 -33.94 18.50 -5.73
N GLN A 183 -33.13 19.54 -5.49
CA GLN A 183 -31.74 19.59 -5.97
C GLN A 183 -30.86 18.52 -5.30
N MET A 184 -31.00 18.29 -3.99
CA MET A 184 -30.27 17.24 -3.28
C MET A 184 -30.62 15.85 -3.80
N LEU A 185 -31.92 15.59 -4.03
CA LEU A 185 -32.38 14.32 -4.57
C LEU A 185 -31.88 14.11 -6.01
N LEU A 186 -31.91 15.15 -6.84
CA LEU A 186 -31.40 15.09 -8.21
C LEU A 186 -29.89 14.79 -8.23
N ALA A 187 -29.10 15.49 -7.40
CA ALA A 187 -27.65 15.26 -7.32
C ALA A 187 -27.32 13.79 -7.00
N ARG A 188 -27.96 13.21 -5.98
CA ARG A 188 -27.76 11.82 -5.57
C ARG A 188 -28.14 10.83 -6.68
N ASN A 189 -29.31 11.01 -7.28
CA ASN A 189 -29.80 10.06 -8.28
C ASN A 189 -29.01 10.14 -9.60
N GLU A 190 -28.64 11.33 -10.06
CA GLU A 190 -27.77 11.46 -11.23
C GLU A 190 -26.40 10.83 -11.00
N ALA A 191 -25.83 10.95 -9.79
CA ALA A 191 -24.58 10.30 -9.45
C ALA A 191 -24.70 8.77 -9.48
N ALA A 192 -25.81 8.21 -8.97
CA ALA A 192 -26.08 6.77 -9.01
C ALA A 192 -26.20 6.23 -10.46
N LEU A 193 -26.74 7.05 -11.36
CA LEU A 193 -26.82 6.75 -12.80
C LEU A 193 -25.47 6.92 -13.54
N GLY A 194 -24.42 7.37 -12.86
CA GLY A 194 -23.13 7.71 -13.47
C GLY A 194 -23.13 9.03 -14.25
N ASN A 195 -24.20 9.82 -14.17
CA ASN A 195 -24.31 11.15 -14.80
C ASN A 195 -23.69 12.24 -13.91
N TYR A 196 -22.39 12.12 -13.65
CA TYR A 196 -21.69 12.98 -12.70
C TYR A 196 -21.71 14.47 -13.07
N ALA A 197 -21.80 14.81 -14.36
CA ALA A 197 -21.91 16.20 -14.79
C ALA A 197 -23.25 16.84 -14.37
N ALA A 198 -24.36 16.12 -14.54
CA ALA A 198 -25.67 16.58 -14.07
C ALA A 198 -25.73 16.60 -12.54
N ALA A 199 -25.15 15.59 -11.88
CA ALA A 199 -25.06 15.52 -10.43
C ALA A 199 -24.30 16.74 -9.85
N ALA A 200 -23.16 17.09 -10.44
CA ALA A 200 -22.39 18.27 -10.05
C ALA A 200 -23.20 19.57 -10.26
N GLY A 201 -23.97 19.67 -11.35
CA GLY A 201 -24.86 20.81 -11.60
C GLY A 201 -25.94 20.98 -10.53
N ALA A 202 -26.59 19.88 -10.12
CA ALA A 202 -27.57 19.89 -9.05
C ALA A 202 -26.93 20.20 -7.68
N GLN A 203 -25.78 19.61 -7.37
CA GLN A 203 -25.05 19.90 -6.12
C GLN A 203 -24.55 21.35 -6.06
N ALA A 204 -24.17 21.95 -7.20
CA ALA A 204 -23.83 23.37 -7.25
C ALA A 204 -25.04 24.26 -6.89
N ALA A 205 -26.25 23.85 -7.29
CA ALA A 205 -27.48 24.53 -6.86
C ALA A 205 -27.73 24.36 -5.36
N VAL A 206 -27.47 23.17 -4.77
CA VAL A 206 -27.54 22.94 -3.32
C VAL A 206 -26.60 23.90 -2.56
N VAL A 207 -25.33 23.98 -2.97
CA VAL A 207 -24.34 24.89 -2.37
C VAL A 207 -24.79 26.35 -2.50
N ARG A 208 -25.29 26.76 -3.67
CA ARG A 208 -25.83 28.11 -3.90
C ARG A 208 -27.00 28.44 -2.98
N LEU A 209 -27.96 27.51 -2.84
CA LEU A 209 -29.17 27.70 -2.03
C LEU A 209 -28.87 27.76 -0.53
N ARG A 210 -27.90 26.96 -0.07
CA ARG A 210 -27.41 27.02 1.32
C ARG A 210 -26.58 28.29 1.59
N GLY A 211 -25.94 28.84 0.56
CA GLY A 211 -25.15 30.07 0.66
C GLY A 211 -24.04 29.94 1.72
N ALA A 212 -24.00 30.87 2.67
CA ALA A 212 -23.01 30.83 3.76
C ALA A 212 -23.13 29.59 4.66
N GLY A 213 -24.32 28.97 4.71
CA GLY A 213 -24.62 27.78 5.50
C GLY A 213 -24.20 26.44 4.86
N ALA A 214 -23.61 26.46 3.65
CA ALA A 214 -23.05 25.24 3.05
C ALA A 214 -21.93 24.66 3.94
N SER A 215 -21.93 23.36 4.18
CA SER A 215 -20.92 22.68 5.01
C SER A 215 -19.62 22.43 4.23
N ALA A 216 -18.56 21.97 4.91
CA ALA A 216 -17.37 21.49 4.22
C ALA A 216 -17.71 20.32 3.29
N ASP A 217 -18.53 19.38 3.76
CA ASP A 217 -18.98 18.21 2.98
C ASP A 217 -19.78 18.57 1.74
N ASP A 218 -20.61 19.62 1.78
CA ASP A 218 -21.34 20.10 0.60
C ASP A 218 -20.38 20.52 -0.53
N HIS A 219 -19.30 21.21 -0.16
CA HIS A 219 -18.24 21.64 -1.09
C HIS A 219 -17.37 20.46 -1.55
N VAL A 220 -17.04 19.51 -0.66
CA VAL A 220 -16.29 18.30 -1.00
C VAL A 220 -17.08 17.44 -1.98
N LEU A 221 -18.36 17.21 -1.72
CA LEU A 221 -19.23 16.44 -2.62
C LEU A 221 -19.32 17.10 -3.99
N LEU A 222 -19.44 18.44 -4.05
CA LEU A 222 -19.43 19.15 -5.32
C LEU A 222 -18.11 18.93 -6.08
N ALA A 223 -16.97 19.12 -5.40
CA ALA A 223 -15.66 18.91 -6.00
C ALA A 223 -15.48 17.47 -6.49
N ASP A 224 -15.87 16.48 -5.68
CA ASP A 224 -15.78 15.05 -5.98
C ASP A 224 -16.58 14.69 -7.25
N LEU A 225 -17.82 15.17 -7.36
CA LEU A 225 -18.66 14.97 -8.55
C LEU A 225 -18.03 15.63 -9.79
N MET A 226 -17.46 16.84 -9.65
CA MET A 226 -16.77 17.53 -10.74
C MET A 226 -15.52 16.78 -11.20
N ILE A 227 -14.72 16.29 -10.26
CA ILE A 227 -13.49 15.54 -10.53
C ILE A 227 -13.82 14.20 -11.19
N THR A 228 -14.85 13.51 -10.69
CA THR A 228 -15.33 12.24 -11.26
C THR A 228 -15.87 12.44 -12.68
N ALA A 229 -16.69 13.46 -12.91
CA ALA A 229 -17.15 13.83 -14.25
C ALA A 229 -15.99 14.12 -15.22
N ALA A 230 -14.90 14.68 -14.70
CA ALA A 230 -13.69 14.99 -15.46
C ALA A 230 -12.66 13.85 -15.51
N GLN A 231 -13.06 12.63 -15.10
CA GLN A 231 -12.22 11.42 -15.04
C GLN A 231 -10.94 11.59 -14.21
N GLY A 232 -11.09 12.16 -13.01
CA GLY A 232 -10.00 12.36 -12.05
C GLY A 232 -9.21 13.66 -12.24
N TYR A 233 -9.56 14.50 -13.22
CA TYR A 233 -8.92 15.80 -13.41
C TYR A 233 -9.46 16.82 -12.39
N VAL A 234 -8.57 17.47 -11.65
CA VAL A 234 -8.94 18.52 -10.69
C VAL A 234 -8.90 19.89 -11.37
N SER A 235 -10.07 20.31 -11.88
CA SER A 235 -10.26 21.60 -12.55
C SER A 235 -10.08 22.80 -11.62
N PRO A 236 -9.85 24.02 -12.18
CA PRO A 236 -9.81 25.24 -11.38
C PRO A 236 -11.06 25.46 -10.52
N GLU A 237 -12.23 25.09 -11.03
CA GLU A 237 -13.50 25.21 -10.31
C GLU A 237 -13.62 24.17 -9.18
N ALA A 238 -13.24 22.91 -9.44
CA ALA A 238 -13.20 21.90 -8.39
C ALA A 238 -12.20 22.28 -7.28
N GLU A 239 -11.03 22.83 -7.65
CA GLU A 239 -10.06 23.37 -6.68
C GLU A 239 -10.65 24.49 -5.83
N ALA A 240 -11.50 25.35 -6.41
CA ALA A 240 -12.15 26.42 -5.65
C ALA A 240 -13.09 25.87 -4.58
N GLU A 241 -13.83 24.80 -4.87
CA GLU A 241 -14.69 24.14 -3.88
C GLU A 241 -13.87 23.39 -2.82
N LEU A 242 -12.80 22.68 -3.21
CA LEU A 242 -11.88 22.06 -2.25
C LEU A 242 -11.26 23.09 -1.29
N ARG A 243 -10.93 24.29 -1.79
CA ARG A 243 -10.41 25.38 -0.96
C ARG A 243 -11.45 25.85 0.05
N ARG A 244 -12.71 26.04 -0.37
CA ARG A 244 -13.81 26.42 0.54
C ARG A 244 -14.08 25.35 1.59
N ALA A 245 -13.97 24.08 1.23
CA ALA A 245 -14.04 22.98 2.18
C ALA A 245 -12.91 23.06 3.22
N LEU A 246 -11.66 23.25 2.78
CA LEU A 246 -10.50 23.36 3.67
C LEU A 246 -10.48 24.64 4.53
N GLU A 247 -11.10 25.72 4.07
CA GLU A 247 -11.31 26.95 4.87
C GLU A 247 -12.28 26.70 6.04
N LYS A 248 -13.29 25.83 5.85
CA LYS A 248 -14.25 25.44 6.88
C LYS A 248 -13.71 24.35 7.79
N GLU A 249 -13.07 23.35 7.21
CA GLU A 249 -12.52 22.19 7.89
C GLU A 249 -11.11 21.87 7.35
N PRO A 250 -10.06 22.45 7.96
CA PRO A 250 -8.69 22.26 7.49
C PRO A 250 -8.22 20.80 7.54
N ALA A 251 -8.87 19.95 8.36
CA ALA A 251 -8.58 18.54 8.55
C ALA A 251 -9.32 17.60 7.57
N ASN A 252 -10.21 18.12 6.73
CA ASN A 252 -11.06 17.29 5.88
C ASN A 252 -10.19 16.38 4.96
N PRO A 253 -10.26 15.05 5.13
CA PRO A 253 -9.29 14.16 4.52
C PRO A 253 -9.49 14.01 3.01
N VAL A 254 -10.75 14.05 2.54
CA VAL A 254 -11.08 13.96 1.11
C VAL A 254 -10.61 15.22 0.37
N ALA A 255 -10.80 16.40 0.97
CA ALA A 255 -10.34 17.65 0.38
C ALA A 255 -8.81 17.71 0.26
N ARG A 256 -8.10 17.24 1.30
CA ARG A 256 -6.63 17.10 1.29
C ARG A 256 -6.16 16.09 0.24
N TYR A 257 -6.85 14.96 0.11
CA TYR A 257 -6.52 13.94 -0.89
C TYR A 257 -6.55 14.53 -2.30
N TYR A 258 -7.66 15.15 -2.69
CA TYR A 258 -7.81 15.76 -4.01
C TYR A 258 -6.88 16.97 -4.22
N THR A 259 -6.57 17.72 -3.17
CA THR A 259 -5.56 18.79 -3.24
C THR A 259 -4.17 18.21 -3.59
N GLY A 260 -3.78 17.10 -2.96
CA GLY A 260 -2.54 16.40 -3.33
C GLY A 260 -2.57 15.86 -4.76
N GLN A 261 -3.70 15.30 -5.21
CA GLN A 261 -3.85 14.84 -6.60
C GLN A 261 -3.69 15.99 -7.61
N MET A 262 -4.30 17.14 -7.34
CA MET A 262 -4.15 18.36 -8.15
C MET A 262 -2.69 18.83 -8.21
N LEU A 263 -1.97 18.78 -7.09
CA LEU A 263 -0.56 19.15 -7.05
C LEU A 263 0.29 18.20 -7.91
N LEU A 264 0.01 16.90 -7.90
CA LEU A 264 0.69 15.94 -8.77
C LEU A 264 0.40 16.19 -10.26
N GLN A 265 -0.85 16.52 -10.60
CA GLN A 265 -1.24 16.89 -11.97
C GLN A 265 -0.51 18.15 -12.49
N ASN A 266 -0.02 18.99 -11.59
CA ASN A 266 0.73 20.22 -11.89
C ASN A 266 2.24 20.09 -11.60
N ASP A 267 2.79 18.88 -11.53
CA ASP A 267 4.22 18.60 -11.25
C ASP A 267 4.75 19.21 -9.93
N ARG A 268 3.95 19.13 -8.86
CA ARG A 268 4.33 19.52 -7.48
C ARG A 268 4.35 18.33 -6.51
N PRO A 269 5.19 17.31 -6.75
CA PRO A 269 5.35 16.18 -5.83
C PRO A 269 5.86 16.63 -4.45
N ASP A 270 6.63 17.73 -4.38
CA ASP A 270 7.14 18.31 -3.14
C ASP A 270 6.05 18.77 -2.17
N MET A 271 4.94 19.31 -2.69
CA MET A 271 3.79 19.71 -1.89
C MET A 271 2.82 18.54 -1.68
N ALA A 272 2.59 17.75 -2.72
CA ALA A 272 1.70 16.60 -2.64
C ALA A 272 2.17 15.59 -1.58
N PHE A 273 3.48 15.31 -1.54
CA PHE A 273 4.10 14.44 -0.55
C PHE A 273 3.73 14.83 0.88
N ARG A 274 3.88 16.12 1.24
CA ARG A 274 3.63 16.59 2.61
C ARG A 274 2.16 16.42 3.02
N ILE A 275 1.24 16.64 2.09
CA ILE A 275 -0.20 16.49 2.36
C ILE A 275 -0.56 15.01 2.50
N TRP A 276 -0.08 14.18 1.58
CA TRP A 276 -0.42 12.76 1.55
C TRP A 276 0.28 11.94 2.64
N ASP A 277 1.51 12.27 3.03
CA ASP A 277 2.17 11.70 4.21
C ASP A 277 1.38 12.03 5.50
N GLY A 278 0.91 13.27 5.64
CA GLY A 278 0.00 13.65 6.73
C GLY A 278 -1.26 12.79 6.75
N LEU A 279 -1.92 12.61 5.61
CA LEU A 279 -3.10 11.74 5.50
C LEU A 279 -2.81 10.27 5.84
N LEU A 280 -1.64 9.74 5.50
CA LEU A 280 -1.26 8.37 5.86
C LEU A 280 -1.03 8.20 7.36
N ARG A 281 -0.57 9.25 8.04
CA ARG A 281 -0.31 9.23 9.49
C ARG A 281 -1.57 9.44 10.32
N GLU A 282 -2.53 10.21 9.80
CA GLU A 282 -3.76 10.59 10.51
C GLU A 282 -4.93 9.63 10.22
N GLY A 283 -5.03 9.10 8.99
CA GLY A 283 -6.24 8.44 8.50
C GLY A 283 -6.37 6.97 8.92
N PRO A 284 -7.61 6.47 9.11
CA PRO A 284 -7.82 5.04 9.35
C PRO A 284 -7.42 4.23 8.11
N GLU A 285 -6.84 3.06 8.29
CA GLU A 285 -6.26 2.26 7.19
C GLU A 285 -7.24 1.90 6.08
N ASN A 286 -8.52 1.75 6.42
CA ASN A 286 -9.58 1.36 5.49
C ASN A 286 -10.16 2.53 4.67
N ALA A 287 -9.67 3.77 4.89
CA ALA A 287 -10.18 4.90 4.14
C ALA A 287 -9.86 4.78 2.63
N PRO A 288 -10.80 5.16 1.73
CA PRO A 288 -10.65 4.94 0.28
C PRO A 288 -9.39 5.55 -0.35
N TRP A 289 -8.84 6.62 0.24
CA TRP A 289 -7.65 7.30 -0.24
C TRP A 289 -6.33 6.66 0.22
N ILE A 290 -6.32 5.85 1.28
CA ILE A 290 -5.08 5.32 1.87
C ILE A 290 -4.37 4.37 0.91
N ALA A 291 -5.06 3.36 0.38
CA ALA A 291 -4.46 2.40 -0.53
C ALA A 291 -3.92 3.05 -1.84
N PRO A 292 -4.62 3.99 -2.50
CA PRO A 292 -4.06 4.78 -3.59
C PRO A 292 -2.82 5.58 -3.21
N ILE A 293 -2.79 6.21 -2.02
CA ILE A 293 -1.63 6.98 -1.57
C ILE A 293 -0.43 6.04 -1.32
N ARG A 294 -0.60 4.96 -0.54
CA ARG A 294 0.49 4.01 -0.23
C ARG A 294 1.16 3.44 -1.48
N ARG A 295 0.39 3.19 -2.55
CA ARG A 295 0.92 2.70 -3.83
C ARG A 295 1.83 3.71 -4.56
N GLN A 296 1.69 5.01 -4.28
CA GLN A 296 2.35 6.07 -5.05
C GLN A 296 3.33 6.89 -4.21
N ILE A 297 3.19 6.90 -2.88
CA ILE A 297 3.86 7.87 -2.01
C ILE A 297 5.39 7.74 -2.05
N ASP A 298 5.94 6.55 -2.31
CA ASP A 298 7.40 6.35 -2.38
C ASP A 298 8.03 7.02 -3.61
N ASP A 299 7.39 6.89 -4.79
CA ASP A 299 7.81 7.63 -6.00
C ASP A 299 7.66 9.14 -5.77
N ILE A 300 6.55 9.56 -5.16
CA ILE A 300 6.29 10.97 -4.86
C ILE A 300 7.33 11.51 -3.88
N ALA A 301 7.71 10.75 -2.85
CA ALA A 301 8.75 11.09 -1.88
C ALA A 301 10.10 11.25 -2.59
N TRP A 302 10.48 10.30 -3.45
CA TRP A 302 11.71 10.37 -4.22
C TRP A 302 11.74 11.60 -5.12
N ARG A 303 10.64 11.89 -5.84
CA ARG A 303 10.47 13.09 -6.68
C ARG A 303 10.46 14.39 -5.87
N ALA A 304 10.01 14.35 -4.62
CA ALA A 304 10.08 15.44 -3.66
C ALA A 304 11.49 15.63 -3.06
N GLY A 305 12.44 14.73 -3.35
CA GLY A 305 13.80 14.76 -2.83
C GLY A 305 13.98 14.08 -1.48
N VAL A 306 12.97 13.32 -1.01
CA VAL A 306 13.01 12.52 0.21
C VAL A 306 13.42 11.09 -0.17
N ARG A 307 14.68 10.73 0.11
CA ARG A 307 15.28 9.47 -0.39
C ARG A 307 15.12 8.28 0.56
N ASP A 308 15.03 8.55 1.86
CA ASP A 308 14.95 7.53 2.91
C ASP A 308 13.56 7.58 3.57
N TYR A 309 12.52 7.76 2.76
CA TYR A 309 11.16 7.74 3.25
C TYR A 309 10.74 6.31 3.56
N ALA A 310 10.35 6.07 4.81
CA ALA A 310 9.62 4.88 5.21
C ALA A 310 8.16 5.27 5.39
N GLN A 311 7.27 4.53 4.71
CA GLN A 311 5.84 4.71 4.94
C GLN A 311 5.53 4.48 6.42
N PRO A 312 4.61 5.25 7.02
CA PRO A 312 4.13 4.91 8.35
C PRO A 312 3.56 3.50 8.29
N ASP A 313 3.85 2.70 9.31
CA ASP A 313 3.23 1.39 9.46
C ASP A 313 1.71 1.56 9.34
N PRO A 314 1.01 0.58 8.74
CA PRO A 314 -0.43 0.50 8.89
C PRO A 314 -0.73 0.75 10.38
N ALA A 315 -1.58 1.75 10.67
CA ALA A 315 -1.97 2.07 12.03
C ALA A 315 -2.55 0.79 12.65
N ALA A 316 -1.69 0.06 13.38
CA ALA A 316 -1.97 -1.28 13.87
C ALA A 316 -3.38 -1.26 14.46
N PRO A 317 -4.26 -2.20 14.07
CA PRO A 317 -5.63 -2.22 14.57
C PRO A 317 -5.55 -2.04 16.07
N ALA A 318 -6.13 -0.95 16.60
CA ALA A 318 -5.87 -0.46 17.95
C ALA A 318 -5.82 -1.67 18.89
N GLY A 319 -4.63 -2.03 19.37
CA GLY A 319 -4.38 -3.35 19.93
C GLY A 319 -2.87 -3.55 20.16
N PRO A 320 -2.49 -4.34 21.19
CA PRO A 320 -1.09 -4.59 21.48
C PRO A 320 -0.40 -5.25 20.28
N SER A 321 0.83 -4.81 19.97
CA SER A 321 1.62 -5.40 18.89
C SER A 321 1.86 -6.89 19.13
N ALA A 322 2.16 -7.65 18.06
CA ALA A 322 2.48 -9.07 18.19
C ALA A 322 3.66 -9.31 19.18
N GLU A 323 4.63 -8.39 19.23
CA GLU A 323 5.71 -8.40 20.22
C GLU A 323 5.22 -8.11 21.64
N ALA A 324 4.29 -7.16 21.81
CA ALA A 324 3.68 -6.90 23.12
C ALA A 324 2.86 -8.09 23.63
N ILE A 325 2.17 -8.83 22.73
CA ILE A 325 1.45 -10.06 23.05
C ILE A 325 2.42 -11.18 23.45
N ALA A 326 3.55 -11.33 22.73
CA ALA A 326 4.58 -12.30 23.05
C ALA A 326 5.24 -12.00 24.40
N ASN A 327 5.59 -10.74 24.67
CA ASN A 327 6.17 -10.32 25.94
C ASN A 327 5.19 -10.49 27.11
N ALA A 328 3.88 -10.33 26.88
CA ALA A 328 2.86 -10.54 27.89
C ALA A 328 2.63 -12.03 28.23
N ALA A 329 3.04 -12.95 27.35
CA ALA A 329 2.95 -14.39 27.59
C ALA A 329 3.92 -14.86 28.68
N ASP A 330 5.07 -14.18 28.81
CA ASP A 330 6.13 -14.48 29.79
C ASP A 330 5.91 -13.83 31.17
N LEU A 331 4.92 -12.94 31.30
CA LEU A 331 4.60 -12.27 32.58
C LEU A 331 3.90 -13.22 33.57
N SER A 332 4.17 -13.01 34.87
CA SER A 332 3.40 -13.65 35.94
C SER A 332 1.93 -13.20 35.93
N GLU A 333 1.04 -13.96 36.57
CA GLU A 333 -0.40 -13.63 36.60
C GLU A 333 -0.68 -12.25 37.22
N ASP A 334 0.10 -11.87 38.24
CA ASP A 334 -0.04 -10.57 38.91
C ASP A 334 0.47 -9.42 38.03
N GLU A 335 1.64 -9.58 37.40
CA GLU A 335 2.17 -8.58 36.46
C GLU A 335 1.27 -8.40 35.23
N ARG A 336 0.66 -9.49 34.75
CA ARG A 336 -0.30 -9.46 33.65
C ARG A 336 -1.58 -8.71 34.05
N ARG A 337 -2.06 -8.87 35.28
CA ARG A 337 -3.21 -8.12 35.80
C ARG A 337 -2.91 -6.62 35.90
N ASP A 338 -1.74 -6.25 36.43
CA ASP A 338 -1.33 -4.84 36.52
C ASP A 338 -1.17 -4.20 35.14
N LEU A 339 -0.60 -4.93 34.19
CA LEU A 339 -0.50 -4.49 32.79
C LEU A 339 -1.89 -4.24 32.19
N ILE A 340 -2.82 -5.19 32.31
CA ILE A 340 -4.18 -5.06 31.79
C ILE A 340 -4.90 -3.88 32.46
N GLN A 341 -4.73 -3.69 33.77
CA GLN A 341 -5.33 -2.57 34.50
C GLN A 341 -4.84 -1.21 33.99
N ASN A 342 -3.54 -1.06 33.74
CA ASN A 342 -2.96 0.16 33.19
C ASN A 342 -3.46 0.44 31.78
N MET A 343 -3.46 -0.58 30.91
CA MET A 343 -3.98 -0.45 29.54
C MET A 343 -5.46 -0.06 29.49
N VAL A 344 -6.27 -0.62 30.39
CA VAL A 344 -7.69 -0.29 30.50
C VAL A 344 -7.91 1.14 30.98
N ASN A 345 -7.08 1.63 31.90
CA ASN A 345 -7.13 3.02 32.36
C ASN A 345 -6.73 3.99 31.24
N GLU A 346 -5.68 3.70 30.48
CA GLU A 346 -5.27 4.52 29.33
C GLU A 346 -6.35 4.58 28.25
N LEU A 347 -6.97 3.44 27.92
CA LEU A 347 -8.08 3.39 26.97
C LEU A 347 -9.28 4.20 27.47
N ASN A 348 -9.61 4.10 28.76
CA ASN A 348 -10.67 4.89 29.37
C ASN A 348 -10.41 6.40 29.24
N ASP A 349 -9.21 6.86 29.58
CA ASP A 349 -8.85 8.27 29.53
C ASP A 349 -8.84 8.79 28.09
N LYS A 350 -8.35 7.99 27.14
CA LYS A 350 -8.40 8.32 25.71
C LYS A 350 -9.86 8.49 25.25
N LEU A 351 -10.72 7.51 25.54
CA LEU A 351 -12.13 7.57 25.11
C LEU A 351 -12.88 8.75 25.74
N ALA A 352 -12.56 9.12 26.97
CA ALA A 352 -13.16 10.27 27.64
C ALA A 352 -12.70 11.62 27.05
N LEU A 353 -11.46 11.71 26.55
CA LEU A 353 -10.88 12.97 26.03
C LEU A 353 -11.11 13.17 24.53
N GLU A 354 -10.96 12.10 23.74
CA GLU A 354 -10.91 12.16 22.28
C GLU A 354 -12.14 11.52 21.62
N GLY A 355 -12.98 10.83 22.41
CA GLY A 355 -13.99 9.91 21.89
C GLY A 355 -13.35 8.64 21.33
N GLY A 356 -14.15 7.78 20.71
CA GLY A 356 -13.61 6.60 20.03
C GLY A 356 -14.65 5.76 19.32
N THR A 357 -14.18 4.72 18.64
CA THR A 357 -15.01 3.87 17.79
C THR A 357 -15.86 2.90 18.60
N PRO A 358 -17.00 2.42 18.07
CA PRO A 358 -17.84 1.43 18.76
C PRO A 358 -17.08 0.20 19.24
N GLU A 359 -16.07 -0.24 18.50
CA GLU A 359 -15.18 -1.35 18.83
C GLU A 359 -14.29 -1.03 20.04
N GLU A 360 -13.77 0.20 20.15
CA GLU A 360 -12.96 0.64 21.29
C GLU A 360 -13.81 0.71 22.57
N TRP A 361 -15.05 1.23 22.48
CA TRP A 361 -16.01 1.21 23.59
C TRP A 361 -16.39 -0.22 24.00
N SER A 362 -16.66 -1.10 23.02
CA SER A 362 -16.93 -2.53 23.23
C SER A 362 -15.77 -3.25 23.93
N ARG A 363 -14.53 -2.89 23.60
CA ARG A 363 -13.33 -3.46 24.20
C ARG A 363 -13.12 -2.97 25.63
N LEU A 364 -13.28 -1.66 25.89
CA LEU A 364 -13.16 -1.10 27.23
C LEU A 364 -14.16 -1.75 28.20
N ILE A 365 -15.42 -1.82 27.80
CA ILE A 365 -16.48 -2.43 28.62
C ILE A 365 -16.14 -3.90 28.91
N GLY A 366 -15.76 -4.67 27.88
CA GLY A 366 -15.37 -6.07 28.03
C GLY A 366 -14.18 -6.26 28.97
N ALA A 367 -13.14 -5.43 28.83
CA ALA A 367 -11.93 -5.52 29.65
C ALA A 367 -12.19 -5.17 31.12
N LEU A 368 -13.03 -4.14 31.39
CA LEU A 368 -13.47 -3.81 32.75
C LEU A 368 -14.24 -4.97 33.40
N GLY A 369 -15.04 -5.70 32.61
CA GLY A 369 -15.72 -6.92 33.09
C GLY A 369 -14.75 -8.05 33.45
N VAL A 370 -13.73 -8.31 32.62
CA VAL A 370 -12.68 -9.30 32.90
C VAL A 370 -11.90 -8.97 34.18
N LEU A 371 -11.64 -7.68 34.42
CA LEU A 371 -10.99 -7.19 35.64
C LEU A 371 -11.93 -7.22 36.87
N GLY A 372 -13.19 -7.62 36.71
CA GLY A 372 -14.19 -7.62 37.79
C GLY A 372 -14.73 -6.23 38.14
N ASN A 373 -14.33 -5.18 37.43
CA ASN A 373 -14.79 -3.81 37.62
C ASN A 373 -16.14 -3.56 36.92
N THR A 374 -17.14 -4.34 37.33
CA THR A 374 -18.46 -4.38 36.69
C THR A 374 -19.28 -3.10 36.87
N ASP A 375 -19.08 -2.37 37.97
CA ASP A 375 -19.75 -1.08 38.20
C ASP A 375 -19.24 0.00 37.24
N HIS A 376 -17.92 0.05 37.00
CA HIS A 376 -17.34 0.95 36.01
C HIS A 376 -17.75 0.55 34.59
N ALA A 377 -17.70 -0.73 34.26
CA ALA A 377 -18.18 -1.23 32.97
C ALA A 377 -19.64 -0.82 32.71
N ARG A 378 -20.50 -0.84 33.75
CA ARG A 378 -21.91 -0.40 33.67
C ARG A 378 -22.04 1.10 33.44
N ALA A 379 -21.16 1.92 34.00
CA ALA A 379 -21.14 3.36 33.77
C ALA A 379 -20.76 3.68 32.31
N ILE A 380 -19.68 3.08 31.81
CA ILE A 380 -19.21 3.23 30.42
C ILE A 380 -20.26 2.72 29.43
N TRP A 381 -20.95 1.62 29.72
CA TRP A 381 -22.06 1.12 28.89
C TRP A 381 -23.21 2.13 28.77
N LYS A 382 -23.60 2.79 29.86
CA LYS A 382 -24.64 3.84 29.83
C LYS A 382 -24.19 5.06 29.03
N GLU A 383 -22.94 5.45 29.17
CA GLU A 383 -22.37 6.58 28.42
C GLU A 383 -22.36 6.28 26.92
N ALA A 384 -21.93 5.10 26.52
CA ALA A 384 -21.96 4.67 25.13
C ALA A 384 -23.39 4.62 24.54
N GLN A 385 -24.39 4.23 25.35
CA GLN A 385 -25.80 4.30 24.91
C GLN A 385 -26.25 5.73 24.57
N LEU A 386 -25.72 6.74 25.27
CA LEU A 386 -26.02 8.14 24.99
C LEU A 386 -25.27 8.64 23.75
N ILE A 387 -24.00 8.27 23.60
CA ILE A 387 -23.15 8.66 22.46
C ILE A 387 -23.65 8.06 21.14
N PHE A 388 -24.08 6.79 21.15
CA PHE A 388 -24.53 6.07 19.96
C PHE A 388 -26.05 5.94 19.84
N ALA A 389 -26.82 6.80 20.53
CA ALA A 389 -28.28 6.73 20.59
C ALA A 389 -28.95 6.70 19.20
N ASP A 390 -28.44 7.49 18.26
CA ASP A 390 -28.99 7.62 16.89
C ASP A 390 -28.36 6.61 15.90
N GLN A 391 -27.50 5.71 16.37
CA GLN A 391 -26.70 4.81 15.53
C GLN A 391 -26.85 3.34 15.98
N PRO A 392 -27.99 2.67 15.67
CA PRO A 392 -28.32 1.34 16.19
C PRO A 392 -27.29 0.26 15.85
N GLN A 393 -26.69 0.35 14.66
CA GLN A 393 -25.66 -0.59 14.22
C GLN A 393 -24.36 -0.43 15.03
N MET A 394 -23.96 0.80 15.34
CA MET A 394 -22.80 1.07 16.18
C MET A 394 -23.05 0.63 17.63
N LEU A 395 -24.25 0.90 18.15
CA LEU A 395 -24.63 0.46 19.49
C LEU A 395 -24.66 -1.07 19.63
N ALA A 396 -24.97 -1.81 18.56
CA ALA A 396 -24.88 -3.26 18.54
C ALA A 396 -23.44 -3.75 18.75
N THR A 397 -22.45 -3.12 18.12
CA THR A 397 -21.03 -3.43 18.33
C THR A 397 -20.60 -3.18 19.79
N VAL A 398 -21.04 -2.07 20.38
CA VAL A 398 -20.74 -1.77 21.80
C VAL A 398 -21.40 -2.79 22.74
N ARG A 399 -22.63 -3.24 22.42
CA ARG A 399 -23.39 -4.20 23.21
C ARG A 399 -22.64 -5.52 23.41
N GLU A 400 -21.90 -5.98 22.41
CA GLU A 400 -21.07 -7.18 22.54
C GLU A 400 -20.08 -7.09 23.71
N GLY A 401 -19.52 -5.90 23.95
CA GLY A 401 -18.67 -5.61 25.09
C GLY A 401 -19.39 -5.75 26.42
N ALA A 402 -20.61 -5.23 26.50
CA ALA A 402 -21.45 -5.34 27.70
C ALA A 402 -21.88 -6.78 28.00
N VAL A 403 -22.10 -7.60 26.96
CA VAL A 403 -22.33 -9.05 27.11
C VAL A 403 -21.07 -9.75 27.64
N ARG A 404 -19.90 -9.50 27.03
CA ARG A 404 -18.62 -10.06 27.50
C ARG A 404 -18.30 -9.66 28.95
N ALA A 405 -18.71 -8.45 29.34
CA ALA A 405 -18.52 -7.95 30.70
C ALA A 405 -19.52 -8.50 31.74
N GLY A 406 -20.45 -9.37 31.33
CA GLY A 406 -21.48 -9.93 32.21
C GLY A 406 -22.52 -8.91 32.67
N LEU A 407 -22.57 -7.74 32.04
CA LEU A 407 -23.58 -6.71 32.33
C LEU A 407 -24.95 -7.07 31.75
N LEU A 408 -24.93 -7.91 30.72
CA LEU A 408 -26.09 -8.44 30.02
C LEU A 408 -25.99 -9.97 30.05
N GLN A 409 -27.05 -10.66 30.46
CA GLN A 409 -27.07 -12.13 30.47
C GLN A 409 -27.26 -12.66 29.04
N THR A 410 -26.57 -13.75 28.70
CA THR A 410 -26.85 -14.53 27.49
C THR A 410 -28.13 -15.37 27.70
N GLY A 411 -29.30 -14.77 27.47
CA GLY A 411 -30.56 -15.42 27.00
C GLY A 411 -31.80 -15.42 27.95
N PRO A 412 -33.08 -15.48 27.45
CA PRO A 412 -33.52 -15.38 26.05
C PRO A 412 -34.74 -14.44 25.74
N GLU A 413 -34.72 -13.81 24.55
CA GLU A 413 -35.87 -13.83 23.61
C GLU A 413 -35.50 -14.82 22.46
N THR A 414 -35.32 -16.10 22.80
CA THR A 414 -35.35 -17.31 21.94
C THR A 414 -35.29 -18.56 22.87
N PRO A 415 -36.23 -19.52 22.88
CA PRO A 415 -36.27 -20.59 23.87
C PRO A 415 -35.11 -21.59 23.74
N GLU A 416 -34.57 -22.05 24.87
CA GLU A 416 -33.52 -23.08 24.99
C GLU A 416 -34.10 -24.51 24.85
N LEU A 417 -33.42 -25.35 24.07
CA LEU A 417 -33.55 -26.81 24.07
C LEU A 417 -32.25 -27.43 24.65
N PRO A 418 -32.34 -28.61 25.31
CA PRO A 418 -31.36 -29.10 26.27
C PRO A 418 -30.03 -29.54 25.64
N GLN A 419 -28.93 -29.35 26.37
CA GLN A 419 -27.60 -29.84 25.99
C GLN A 419 -27.51 -31.38 25.97
N PRO A 420 -26.83 -31.94 24.95
CA PRO A 420 -25.90 -33.05 25.14
C PRO A 420 -24.48 -32.57 24.78
N GLY A 421 -23.43 -32.91 25.52
CA GLY A 421 -22.92 -34.27 25.56
C GLY A 421 -22.05 -34.53 24.33
N GLN A 422 -20.74 -34.67 24.55
CA GLN A 422 -19.68 -35.06 23.60
C GLN A 422 -20.16 -35.88 22.38
N GLY A 423 -19.84 -35.41 21.16
CA GLY A 423 -19.94 -36.21 19.93
C GLY A 423 -19.97 -35.37 18.63
N ASP A 424 -18.87 -35.43 17.88
CA ASP A 424 -18.75 -35.33 16.41
C ASP A 424 -19.26 -34.12 15.61
N THR A 425 -18.26 -33.34 15.13
CA THR A 425 -18.10 -32.68 13.81
C THR A 425 -19.21 -31.81 13.18
N ALA A 426 -18.73 -30.65 12.69
CA ALA A 426 -19.21 -29.85 11.55
C ALA A 426 -20.19 -28.70 11.84
N LEU A 427 -19.63 -27.49 11.88
CA LEU A 427 -20.05 -26.34 11.05
C LEU A 427 -18.80 -25.46 10.83
N SER A 428 -17.85 -25.98 10.06
CA SER A 428 -16.86 -25.15 9.36
C SER A 428 -17.48 -24.80 8.00
N GLY A 429 -17.42 -23.53 7.60
CA GLY A 429 -17.60 -23.20 6.17
C GLY A 429 -16.61 -23.97 5.30
N PRO A 430 -16.81 -24.02 3.97
CA PRO A 430 -15.89 -24.71 3.07
C PRO A 430 -14.46 -24.26 3.38
N SER A 431 -13.56 -25.21 3.59
CA SER A 431 -12.17 -24.93 3.85
C SER A 431 -11.55 -24.21 2.64
N ALA A 432 -10.39 -23.59 2.82
CA ALA A 432 -9.66 -22.97 1.71
C ALA A 432 -9.38 -23.97 0.57
N GLU A 433 -9.18 -25.24 0.92
CA GLU A 433 -8.99 -26.34 -0.03
C GLU A 433 -10.29 -26.70 -0.76
N ASP A 434 -11.44 -26.67 -0.08
CA ASP A 434 -12.75 -26.87 -0.70
C ASP A 434 -13.09 -25.76 -1.71
N MET A 435 -12.71 -24.52 -1.40
CA MET A 435 -12.88 -23.39 -2.31
C MET A 435 -11.97 -23.49 -3.55
N GLU A 436 -10.74 -23.98 -3.39
CA GLU A 436 -9.79 -24.16 -4.49
C GLU A 436 -10.20 -25.32 -5.41
N ASN A 437 -10.66 -26.44 -4.83
CA ASN A 437 -11.21 -27.55 -5.59
C ASN A 437 -12.48 -27.15 -6.35
N ALA A 438 -13.37 -26.37 -5.71
CA ALA A 438 -14.56 -25.82 -6.38
C ALA A 438 -14.18 -24.86 -7.51
N ALA A 439 -13.09 -24.08 -7.37
CA ALA A 439 -12.58 -23.16 -8.38
C ALA A 439 -12.12 -23.88 -9.67
N GLN A 440 -11.68 -25.13 -9.57
CA GLN A 440 -11.23 -25.95 -10.70
C GLN A 440 -12.36 -26.72 -11.42
N MET A 441 -13.57 -26.77 -10.86
CA MET A 441 -14.72 -27.42 -11.48
C MET A 441 -15.26 -26.64 -12.69
N SER A 442 -15.83 -27.37 -13.66
CA SER A 442 -16.58 -26.75 -14.76
C SER A 442 -17.79 -25.99 -14.21
N GLN A 443 -18.26 -24.97 -14.94
CA GLN A 443 -19.43 -24.20 -14.50
C GLN A 443 -20.69 -25.06 -14.37
N GLU A 444 -20.83 -26.09 -15.21
CA GLU A 444 -21.96 -27.03 -15.18
C GLU A 444 -21.90 -27.95 -13.96
N ASP A 445 -20.72 -28.49 -13.65
CA ASP A 445 -20.52 -29.34 -12.47
C ASP A 445 -20.69 -28.55 -11.16
N ARG A 446 -20.22 -27.29 -11.14
CA ARG A 446 -20.40 -26.40 -9.98
C ARG A 446 -21.89 -26.08 -9.78
N ALA A 447 -22.64 -25.83 -10.84
CA ALA A 447 -24.08 -25.59 -10.77
C ALA A 447 -24.85 -26.83 -10.28
N ALA A 448 -24.47 -28.03 -10.74
CA ALA A 448 -25.06 -29.28 -10.28
C ALA A 448 -24.79 -29.54 -8.79
N MET A 449 -23.54 -29.31 -8.34
CA MET A 449 -23.18 -29.42 -6.93
C MET A 449 -23.96 -28.45 -6.04
N ILE A 450 -24.08 -27.18 -6.47
CA ILE A 450 -24.85 -26.17 -5.73
C ILE A 450 -26.32 -26.57 -5.63
N ARG A 451 -26.93 -27.06 -6.72
CA ARG A 451 -28.32 -27.58 -6.68
C ARG A 451 -28.50 -28.69 -5.66
N THR A 452 -27.64 -29.71 -5.67
CA THR A 452 -27.72 -30.81 -4.69
C THR A 452 -27.60 -30.32 -3.24
N MET A 453 -26.72 -29.35 -2.97
CA MET A 453 -26.58 -28.76 -1.63
C MET A 453 -27.82 -27.97 -1.22
N VAL A 454 -28.42 -27.22 -2.14
CA VAL A 454 -29.64 -26.44 -1.91
C VAL A 454 -30.85 -27.36 -1.73
N ASP A 455 -30.95 -28.45 -2.49
CA ASP A 455 -31.99 -29.47 -2.36
C ASP A 455 -31.91 -30.18 -1.00
N THR A 456 -30.70 -30.58 -0.58
CA THR A 456 -30.49 -31.21 0.74
C THR A 456 -30.87 -30.26 1.88
N LEU A 457 -30.56 -28.97 1.73
CA LEU A 457 -30.96 -27.96 2.71
C LEU A 457 -32.49 -27.76 2.71
N SER A 458 -33.11 -27.73 1.53
CA SER A 458 -34.56 -27.61 1.36
C SER A 458 -35.31 -28.76 2.03
N GLU A 459 -34.92 -30.00 1.74
CA GLU A 459 -35.51 -31.20 2.34
C GLU A 459 -35.33 -31.22 3.86
N ARG A 460 -34.12 -30.93 4.36
CA ARG A 460 -33.87 -30.87 5.80
C ARG A 460 -34.73 -29.81 6.48
N LEU A 461 -34.85 -28.61 5.88
CA LEU A 461 -35.66 -27.53 6.44
C LEU A 461 -37.15 -27.85 6.41
N ALA A 462 -37.63 -28.56 5.38
CA ALA A 462 -39.01 -29.02 5.31
C ALA A 462 -39.32 -30.07 6.40
N ASP A 463 -38.39 -30.99 6.67
CA ASP A 463 -38.59 -32.09 7.61
C ASP A 463 -38.34 -31.72 9.08
N GLN A 464 -37.29 -30.93 9.34
CA GLN A 464 -36.80 -30.64 10.70
C GLN A 464 -37.08 -29.19 11.12
N GLY A 465 -37.61 -28.36 10.22
CA GLY A 465 -37.64 -26.93 10.40
C GLY A 465 -36.23 -26.32 10.40
N GLY A 466 -36.17 -25.02 10.64
CA GLY A 466 -34.90 -24.31 10.81
C GLY A 466 -35.13 -22.84 11.10
N SER A 467 -34.04 -22.12 11.37
CA SER A 467 -34.07 -20.71 11.71
C SER A 467 -34.48 -19.84 10.51
N ALA A 468 -34.98 -18.64 10.80
CA ALA A 468 -35.32 -17.65 9.77
C ALA A 468 -34.14 -17.31 8.84
N GLN A 469 -32.90 -17.40 9.33
CA GLN A 469 -31.69 -17.18 8.54
C GLN A 469 -31.39 -18.33 7.59
N GLU A 470 -31.66 -19.58 7.98
CA GLU A 470 -31.51 -20.74 7.09
C GLU A 470 -32.56 -20.73 5.99
N TRP A 471 -33.81 -20.37 6.31
CA TRP A 471 -34.85 -20.14 5.32
C TRP A 471 -34.52 -18.97 4.39
N ALA A 472 -34.04 -17.84 4.91
CA ALA A 472 -33.58 -16.71 4.11
C ALA A 472 -32.45 -17.08 3.13
N ARG A 473 -31.49 -17.91 3.58
CA ARG A 473 -30.42 -18.44 2.73
C ARG A 473 -30.94 -19.38 1.65
N LEU A 474 -31.91 -20.24 1.99
CA LEU A 474 -32.53 -21.14 1.02
C LEU A 474 -33.25 -20.34 -0.08
N ILE A 475 -34.11 -19.37 0.31
CA ILE A 475 -34.85 -18.49 -0.59
C ILE A 475 -33.90 -17.74 -1.53
N THR A 476 -32.82 -17.17 -0.99
CA THR A 476 -31.82 -16.43 -1.78
C THR A 476 -31.05 -17.37 -2.73
N SER A 477 -30.66 -18.55 -2.26
CA SER A 477 -29.92 -19.53 -3.07
C SER A 477 -30.76 -20.07 -4.22
N GLN A 478 -32.03 -20.42 -3.97
CA GLN A 478 -32.96 -20.89 -5.00
C GLN A 478 -33.28 -19.79 -6.03
N ALA A 479 -33.41 -18.54 -5.59
CA ALA A 479 -33.61 -17.41 -6.50
C ALA A 479 -32.39 -17.17 -7.42
N ILE A 480 -31.17 -17.27 -6.88
CA ILE A 480 -29.93 -17.18 -7.67
C ILE A 480 -29.84 -18.33 -8.70
N LEU A 481 -30.33 -19.52 -8.35
CA LEU A 481 -30.39 -20.67 -9.27
C LEU A 481 -31.51 -20.56 -10.33
N GLY A 482 -32.35 -19.53 -10.27
CA GLY A 482 -33.48 -19.32 -11.18
C GLY A 482 -34.73 -20.13 -10.83
N GLU A 483 -34.76 -20.78 -9.67
CA GLU A 483 -35.83 -21.67 -9.22
C GLU A 483 -36.91 -20.88 -8.48
N ARG A 484 -37.57 -19.96 -9.20
CA ARG A 484 -38.51 -18.99 -8.61
C ARG A 484 -39.68 -19.63 -7.87
N GLU A 485 -40.22 -20.73 -8.39
CA GLU A 485 -41.33 -21.46 -7.74
C GLU A 485 -40.88 -22.14 -6.44
N ALA A 486 -39.68 -22.71 -6.42
CA ALA A 486 -39.11 -23.32 -5.21
C ALA A 486 -38.82 -22.26 -4.15
N ALA A 487 -38.25 -21.12 -4.55
CA ALA A 487 -37.98 -20.00 -3.66
C ALA A 487 -39.28 -19.39 -3.07
N GLN A 488 -40.36 -19.33 -3.86
CA GLN A 488 -41.68 -18.92 -3.37
C GLN A 488 -42.26 -19.94 -2.38
N SER A 489 -42.14 -21.24 -2.68
CA SER A 489 -42.59 -22.30 -1.77
C SER A 489 -41.82 -22.28 -0.44
N ALA A 490 -40.50 -22.03 -0.49
CA ALA A 490 -39.68 -21.84 0.70
C ALA A 490 -40.06 -20.58 1.49
N LEU A 491 -40.43 -19.49 0.82
CA LEU A 491 -40.94 -18.27 1.46
C LEU A 491 -42.26 -18.53 2.18
N ASP A 492 -43.21 -19.20 1.53
CA ASP A 492 -44.51 -19.51 2.12
C ASP A 492 -44.35 -20.44 3.34
N ALA A 493 -43.49 -21.46 3.23
CA ALA A 493 -43.15 -22.35 4.34
C ALA A 493 -42.48 -21.62 5.50
N ALA A 494 -41.54 -20.70 5.20
CA ALA A 494 -40.84 -19.92 6.20
C ALA A 494 -41.79 -18.94 6.93
N LEU A 495 -42.71 -18.30 6.21
CA LEU A 495 -43.73 -17.42 6.81
C LEU A 495 -44.78 -18.21 7.59
N ALA A 496 -45.13 -19.42 7.17
CA ALA A 496 -46.00 -20.31 7.95
C ALA A 496 -45.33 -20.76 9.25
N ALA A 497 -44.01 -21.00 9.23
CA ALA A 497 -43.24 -21.44 10.39
C ALA A 497 -42.88 -20.30 11.36
N HIS A 498 -42.63 -19.09 10.85
CA HIS A 498 -42.05 -17.97 11.63
C HIS A 498 -42.80 -16.64 11.51
N GLY A 499 -43.95 -16.59 10.84
CA GLY A 499 -44.64 -15.34 10.48
C GLY A 499 -45.23 -14.55 11.65
N ASP A 500 -45.38 -15.17 12.81
CA ASP A 500 -45.83 -14.51 14.05
C ASP A 500 -44.69 -13.78 14.79
N ASP A 501 -43.44 -14.15 14.53
CA ASP A 501 -42.26 -13.43 15.02
C ASP A 501 -41.89 -12.31 14.04
N ARG A 502 -42.07 -11.06 14.49
CA ARG A 502 -41.78 -9.86 13.70
C ARG A 502 -40.33 -9.83 13.19
N THR A 503 -39.37 -10.27 13.98
CA THR A 503 -37.93 -10.22 13.62
C THR A 503 -37.61 -11.29 12.59
N ALA A 504 -38.08 -12.51 12.81
CA ALA A 504 -37.92 -13.61 11.86
C ALA A 504 -38.60 -13.29 10.52
N ARG A 505 -39.83 -12.78 10.56
CA ARG A 505 -40.59 -12.32 9.40
C ARG A 505 -39.84 -11.24 8.61
N THR A 506 -39.29 -10.22 9.27
CA THR A 506 -38.51 -9.17 8.56
C THR A 506 -37.28 -9.72 7.85
N THR A 507 -36.64 -10.76 8.42
CA THR A 507 -35.47 -11.42 7.80
C THR A 507 -35.87 -12.20 6.56
N ILE A 508 -36.97 -12.95 6.65
CA ILE A 508 -37.52 -13.74 5.54
C ILE A 508 -38.05 -12.82 4.43
N GLU A 509 -38.76 -11.74 4.77
CA GLU A 509 -39.26 -10.74 3.82
C GLU A 509 -38.12 -9.91 3.18
N ALA A 510 -37.03 -9.66 3.90
CA ALA A 510 -35.84 -9.05 3.30
C ALA A 510 -35.19 -9.97 2.26
N ALA A 511 -35.08 -11.27 2.55
CA ALA A 511 -34.58 -12.25 1.60
C ALA A 511 -35.51 -12.40 0.38
N ALA A 512 -36.82 -12.42 0.59
CA ALA A 512 -37.82 -12.44 -0.47
C ALA A 512 -37.74 -11.22 -1.41
N ARG A 513 -37.53 -10.02 -0.85
CA ARG A 513 -37.31 -8.80 -1.63
C ARG A 513 -36.02 -8.85 -2.42
N SER A 514 -34.90 -9.30 -1.82
CA SER A 514 -33.65 -9.47 -2.56
C SER A 514 -33.73 -10.55 -3.64
N ALA A 515 -34.60 -11.53 -3.46
CA ALA A 515 -34.90 -12.60 -4.42
C ALA A 515 -35.94 -12.17 -5.49
N GLY A 516 -36.49 -10.95 -5.41
CA GLY A 516 -37.51 -10.44 -6.34
C GLY A 516 -38.83 -11.21 -6.30
N LEU A 517 -39.16 -11.89 -5.19
CA LEU A 517 -40.40 -12.67 -5.02
C LEU A 517 -41.60 -11.83 -4.56
N THR A 518 -41.33 -10.69 -3.92
CA THR A 518 -42.33 -9.74 -3.44
C THR A 518 -42.00 -8.35 -3.97
N GLU A 519 -43.03 -7.58 -4.36
CA GLU A 519 -42.90 -6.18 -4.82
C GLU A 519 -42.37 -5.21 -3.75
#